data_AF-A0A2V4D412-F1
#
_entry.id   AF-A0A2V4D412-F1
#
_cell.length_a   1.000
_cell.length_b   1.000
_cell.length_c   1.000
_cell.angle_alpha   90.00
_cell.angle_beta   90.00
_cell.angle_gamma   90.00
#
_symmetry.space_group_name_H-M   'P 1'
#
loop_
_entity.id
_entity.type
_entity.pdbx_description
1 polymer ?
#
loop_
_entity_poly.entity_id
_entity_poly.type
_entity_poly.pdbx_seq_one_letter_code
_entity_poly.pdbx_strand_id
1 'polypeptide(L)'
;MDGTELREIARFERLTPFRVRDVLLVSSHFDHYVLEEDGHLADLMNREYSALNLSQSPRLIHSPDAEDALTLLRQRPFDMVITMARIGEMAVHDFAQRAKSIHPGLPVVLLTYNTRELATLNVGSGIDRIFVWTGDSRILLAITKLIEDERNVQHDVDFGNVQIILLVEDSRRFYSAYLPLLYTQLLEQTTRLMGEGANLHERLMRLRARAKILLATDYEEAMLHIERYHNNIIGVFTDGRFPHKGGNKDTAGLDLTRHLRESHSNMPICFQSKNFDLMEQAEALGATFIHKEDTQLYNRIADFMREKMSFGDFVFRTPDGAKIARASDLRELRAALKQVDISS
;
A
#
# COMPACT_ATOMS: atom_id res chain seq x y z
N MET A 1 -3.95 9.96 -31.20
CA MET A 1 -2.94 9.15 -30.51
C MET A 1 -1.80 8.90 -31.47
N ASP A 2 -0.59 9.21 -31.04
CA ASP A 2 0.61 8.82 -31.79
C ASP A 2 0.91 7.31 -31.56
N GLY A 3 1.69 6.67 -32.43
CA GLY A 3 2.02 5.24 -32.36
C GLY A 3 2.76 4.80 -31.09
N THR A 4 3.34 5.73 -30.35
CA THR A 4 4.05 5.55 -29.07
C THR A 4 3.07 5.43 -27.91
N GLU A 5 2.06 6.32 -27.84
CA GLU A 5 0.97 6.24 -26.85
C GLU A 5 0.20 4.92 -26.96
N LEU A 6 -0.07 4.47 -28.19
CA LEU A 6 -0.73 3.18 -28.46
C LEU A 6 0.09 1.98 -27.95
N ARG A 7 1.43 2.03 -28.09
CA ARG A 7 2.33 0.97 -27.59
C ARG A 7 2.42 0.96 -26.07
N GLU A 8 2.40 2.11 -25.42
CA GLU A 8 2.37 2.21 -23.95
C GLU A 8 1.05 1.67 -23.38
N ILE A 9 -0.09 2.04 -23.95
CA ILE A 9 -1.40 1.55 -23.52
C ILE A 9 -1.46 0.02 -23.66
N ALA A 10 -1.01 -0.54 -24.79
CA ALA A 10 -0.95 -1.98 -25.00
C ALA A 10 -0.02 -2.70 -23.99
N ARG A 11 1.04 -2.03 -23.52
CA ARG A 11 1.90 -2.56 -22.45
C ARG A 11 1.15 -2.60 -21.11
N PHE A 12 0.36 -1.58 -20.80
CA PHE A 12 -0.42 -1.53 -19.57
C PHE A 12 -1.56 -2.54 -19.49
N GLU A 13 -2.07 -3.02 -20.63
CA GLU A 13 -3.07 -4.09 -20.66
C GLU A 13 -2.60 -5.37 -19.98
N ARG A 14 -1.30 -5.64 -20.01
CA ARG A 14 -0.68 -6.85 -19.45
C ARG A 14 -0.27 -6.71 -17.98
N LEU A 15 -0.46 -5.53 -17.38
CA LEU A 15 -0.16 -5.28 -15.96
C LEU A 15 -1.29 -5.71 -15.04
N THR A 16 -0.94 -6.05 -13.80
CA THR A 16 -1.84 -6.58 -12.77
C THR A 16 -2.59 -7.84 -13.24
N PRO A 17 -1.87 -8.93 -13.61
CA PRO A 17 -2.50 -10.18 -14.08
C PRO A 17 -3.32 -10.88 -12.99
N PHE A 18 -2.86 -10.86 -11.75
CA PHE A 18 -3.65 -11.32 -10.61
C PHE A 18 -4.54 -10.19 -10.09
N ARG A 19 -5.84 -10.48 -9.93
CA ARG A 19 -6.82 -9.57 -9.33
C ARG A 19 -7.67 -10.32 -8.35
N VAL A 20 -7.94 -9.69 -7.22
CA VAL A 20 -8.88 -10.20 -6.24
C VAL A 20 -10.28 -9.85 -6.71
N ARG A 21 -11.09 -10.87 -7.02
CA ARG A 21 -12.47 -10.75 -7.47
C ARG A 21 -13.44 -11.27 -6.42
N ASP A 22 -13.09 -12.35 -5.74
CA ASP A 22 -13.90 -13.00 -4.72
C ASP A 22 -13.16 -13.10 -3.40
N VAL A 23 -13.71 -12.48 -2.36
CA VAL A 23 -13.19 -12.50 -1.00
C VAL A 23 -14.17 -13.23 -0.10
N LEU A 24 -13.69 -14.27 0.60
CA LEU A 24 -14.43 -14.92 1.67
C LEU A 24 -14.19 -14.17 2.97
N LEU A 25 -15.22 -13.51 3.49
CA LEU A 25 -15.20 -12.84 4.78
C LEU A 25 -15.75 -13.79 5.85
N VAL A 26 -14.90 -14.23 6.78
CA VAL A 26 -15.29 -15.13 7.88
C VAL A 26 -15.37 -14.32 9.16
N SER A 27 -16.58 -14.14 9.67
CA SER A 27 -16.81 -13.33 10.87
C SER A 27 -18.11 -13.74 11.54
N SER A 28 -18.18 -13.63 12.87
CA SER A 28 -19.47 -13.75 13.55
C SER A 28 -20.48 -12.73 13.01
N HIS A 29 -21.78 -12.97 13.19
CA HIS A 29 -22.80 -11.97 12.81
C HIS A 29 -22.61 -10.63 13.52
N PHE A 30 -22.12 -10.64 14.76
CA PHE A 30 -21.82 -9.42 15.50
C PHE A 30 -20.65 -8.67 14.87
N ASP A 31 -19.55 -9.34 14.58
CA ASP A 31 -18.39 -8.70 13.94
C ASP A 31 -18.73 -8.21 12.54
N HIS A 32 -19.53 -8.98 11.80
CA HIS A 32 -20.03 -8.55 10.49
C HIS A 32 -20.79 -7.23 10.61
N TYR A 33 -21.72 -7.13 11.57
CA TYR A 33 -22.48 -5.92 11.86
C TYR A 33 -21.59 -4.73 12.27
N VAL A 34 -20.54 -4.96 13.06
CA VAL A 34 -19.60 -3.90 13.46
C VAL A 34 -18.75 -3.40 12.29
N LEU A 35 -18.35 -4.29 11.38
CA LEU A 35 -17.67 -3.88 10.14
C LEU A 35 -18.61 -3.09 9.21
N GLU A 36 -19.92 -3.33 9.31
CA GLU A 36 -20.94 -2.88 8.38
C GLU A 36 -21.36 -1.41 8.45
N GLU A 37 -20.83 -0.56 9.36
CA GLU A 37 -21.23 0.86 9.60
C GLU A 37 -22.42 1.34 8.73
N ASP A 38 -23.63 1.36 9.29
CA ASP A 38 -24.92 1.64 8.62
C ASP A 38 -25.47 0.56 7.67
N GLY A 39 -24.99 -0.69 7.77
CA GLY A 39 -25.68 -1.89 7.27
C GLY A 39 -25.34 -2.34 5.86
N HIS A 40 -24.25 -1.83 5.25
CA HIS A 40 -23.86 -2.22 3.89
C HIS A 40 -22.34 -2.19 3.65
N LEU A 41 -21.58 -3.13 4.24
CA LEU A 41 -20.13 -3.25 4.01
C LEU A 41 -19.76 -3.38 2.53
N ALA A 42 -20.55 -4.15 1.77
CA ALA A 42 -20.36 -4.30 0.33
C ALA A 42 -20.59 -2.97 -0.41
N ASP A 43 -21.58 -2.16 0.00
CA ASP A 43 -21.82 -0.85 -0.60
C ASP A 43 -20.75 0.15 -0.22
N LEU A 44 -20.24 0.09 1.02
CA LEU A 44 -19.12 0.91 1.46
C LEU A 44 -17.87 0.63 0.63
N MET A 45 -17.53 -0.64 0.44
CA MET A 45 -16.48 -1.06 -0.51
C MET A 45 -16.76 -0.56 -1.92
N ASN A 46 -17.98 -0.72 -2.44
CA ASN A 46 -18.35 -0.21 -3.78
C ASN A 46 -18.19 1.32 -3.88
N ARG A 47 -18.56 2.06 -2.83
CA ARG A 47 -18.42 3.53 -2.75
C ARG A 47 -16.96 3.93 -2.77
N GLU A 48 -16.11 3.31 -1.95
CA GLU A 48 -14.66 3.60 -1.94
C GLU A 48 -14.00 3.31 -3.30
N TYR A 49 -14.32 2.17 -3.92
CA TYR A 49 -13.84 1.84 -5.25
C TYR A 49 -14.33 2.83 -6.31
N SER A 50 -15.60 3.25 -6.23
CA SER A 50 -16.18 4.22 -7.16
C SER A 50 -15.57 5.60 -6.99
N ALA A 51 -15.38 6.07 -5.75
CA ALA A 51 -14.74 7.34 -5.42
C ALA A 51 -13.31 7.40 -5.97
N LEU A 52 -12.59 6.28 -5.90
CA LEU A 52 -11.24 6.13 -6.45
C LEU A 52 -11.21 5.72 -7.93
N ASN A 53 -12.38 5.68 -8.59
CA ASN A 53 -12.56 5.37 -10.01
C ASN A 53 -11.92 4.03 -10.43
N LEU A 54 -11.95 3.06 -9.54
CA LEU A 54 -11.56 1.68 -9.82
C LEU A 54 -12.69 0.97 -10.57
N SER A 55 -12.35 -0.01 -11.41
CA SER A 55 -13.33 -0.68 -12.27
C SER A 55 -14.42 -1.42 -11.49
N GLN A 56 -14.01 -2.26 -10.53
CA GLN A 56 -14.92 -3.14 -9.82
C GLN A 56 -14.35 -3.49 -8.45
N SER A 57 -15.18 -3.37 -7.42
CA SER A 57 -14.90 -3.89 -6.09
C SER A 57 -14.98 -5.43 -6.09
N PRO A 58 -14.13 -6.13 -5.34
CA PRO A 58 -14.30 -7.57 -5.17
C PRO A 58 -15.65 -7.87 -4.53
N ARG A 59 -16.27 -8.98 -4.94
CA ARG A 59 -17.46 -9.50 -4.29
C ARG A 59 -17.05 -10.09 -2.94
N LEU A 60 -17.64 -9.52 -1.89
CA LEU A 60 -17.54 -10.04 -0.54
C LEU A 60 -18.62 -11.10 -0.34
N ILE A 61 -18.20 -12.30 0.07
CA ILE A 61 -19.11 -13.35 0.50
C ILE A 61 -18.84 -13.62 1.95
N HIS A 62 -19.87 -13.41 2.77
CA HIS A 62 -19.81 -13.62 4.21
C HIS A 62 -20.06 -15.10 4.56
N SER A 63 -19.33 -15.56 5.56
CA SER A 63 -19.52 -16.83 6.24
C SER A 63 -19.51 -16.58 7.75
N PRO A 64 -20.50 -17.10 8.51
CA PRO A 64 -20.66 -16.81 9.93
C PRO A 64 -19.63 -17.51 10.83
N ASP A 65 -19.02 -18.60 10.35
CA ASP A 65 -18.11 -19.44 11.12
C ASP A 65 -17.12 -20.23 10.24
N ALA A 66 -16.15 -20.86 10.89
CA ALA A 66 -15.08 -21.61 10.23
C ALA A 66 -15.59 -22.81 9.41
N GLU A 67 -16.62 -23.52 9.85
CA GLU A 67 -17.08 -24.76 9.19
C GLU A 67 -17.88 -24.45 7.91
N ASP A 68 -18.73 -23.42 7.96
CA ASP A 68 -19.38 -22.88 6.76
C ASP A 68 -18.32 -22.37 5.76
N ALA A 69 -17.32 -21.63 6.24
CA ALA A 69 -16.25 -21.10 5.40
C ALA A 69 -15.46 -22.23 4.70
N LEU A 70 -15.10 -23.30 5.41
CA LEU A 70 -14.44 -24.47 4.83
C LEU A 70 -15.34 -25.21 3.83
N THR A 71 -16.66 -25.23 4.06
CA THR A 71 -17.63 -25.79 3.12
C THR A 71 -17.66 -24.98 1.83
N LEU A 72 -17.74 -23.65 1.91
CA LEU A 72 -17.69 -22.76 0.76
C LEU A 72 -16.38 -22.90 -0.02
N LEU A 73 -15.24 -23.01 0.67
CA LEU A 73 -13.93 -23.21 0.04
C LEU A 73 -13.88 -24.52 -0.75
N ARG A 74 -14.53 -25.60 -0.31
CA ARG A 74 -14.59 -26.85 -1.10
C ARG A 74 -15.48 -26.75 -2.33
N GLN A 75 -16.48 -25.86 -2.30
CA GLN A 75 -17.48 -25.75 -3.35
C GLN A 75 -17.05 -24.83 -4.49
N ARG A 76 -16.26 -23.78 -4.21
CA ARG A 76 -15.82 -22.83 -5.22
C ARG A 76 -14.49 -22.15 -4.86
N PRO A 77 -13.77 -21.61 -5.85
CA PRO A 77 -12.55 -20.86 -5.59
C PRO A 77 -12.86 -19.48 -4.98
N PHE A 78 -11.90 -18.98 -4.23
CA PHE A 78 -11.81 -17.61 -3.75
C PHE A 78 -10.40 -17.10 -4.01
N ASP A 79 -10.24 -15.80 -4.22
CA ASP A 79 -8.93 -15.20 -4.44
C ASP A 79 -8.21 -14.91 -3.11
N MET A 80 -8.99 -14.76 -2.03
CA MET A 80 -8.52 -14.41 -0.69
C MET A 80 -9.56 -14.71 0.40
N VAL A 81 -9.08 -14.94 1.62
CA VAL A 81 -9.89 -15.00 2.85
C VAL A 81 -9.51 -13.83 3.77
N ILE A 82 -10.51 -13.12 4.27
CA ILE A 82 -10.38 -12.20 5.41
C ILE A 82 -11.15 -12.83 6.56
N THR A 83 -10.49 -13.12 7.68
CA THR A 83 -11.11 -13.74 8.85
C THR A 83 -10.99 -12.86 10.08
N MET A 84 -12.02 -12.86 10.94
CA MET A 84 -11.93 -12.35 12.30
C MET A 84 -11.19 -13.33 13.20
N ALA A 85 -10.78 -12.87 14.39
CA ALA A 85 -10.12 -13.72 15.38
C ALA A 85 -11.06 -14.78 15.99
N ARG A 86 -12.36 -14.49 16.08
CA ARG A 86 -13.38 -15.36 16.67
C ARG A 86 -14.39 -15.77 15.60
N ILE A 87 -14.29 -17.02 15.16
CA ILE A 87 -15.06 -17.57 14.02
C ILE A 87 -15.78 -18.87 14.42
N GLY A 88 -16.45 -18.82 15.58
CA GLY A 88 -17.05 -19.97 16.24
C GLY A 88 -16.08 -20.66 17.20
N GLU A 89 -16.18 -21.98 17.30
CA GLU A 89 -15.37 -22.80 18.23
C GLU A 89 -13.96 -23.12 17.68
N MET A 90 -13.76 -23.06 16.37
CA MET A 90 -12.47 -23.39 15.75
C MET A 90 -11.47 -22.26 15.97
N ALA A 91 -10.25 -22.61 16.39
CA ALA A 91 -9.16 -21.66 16.46
C ALA A 91 -8.81 -21.13 15.07
N VAL A 92 -8.57 -19.83 14.95
CA VAL A 92 -8.36 -19.16 13.65
C VAL A 92 -7.14 -19.69 12.88
N HIS A 93 -6.10 -20.15 13.59
CA HIS A 93 -4.94 -20.79 12.97
C HIS A 93 -5.28 -22.16 12.37
N ASP A 94 -6.10 -22.96 13.04
CA ASP A 94 -6.54 -24.27 12.53
C ASP A 94 -7.41 -24.09 11.28
N PHE A 95 -8.31 -23.11 11.31
CA PHE A 95 -9.08 -22.70 10.14
C PHE A 95 -8.16 -22.31 8.97
N ALA A 96 -7.18 -21.44 9.21
CA ALA A 96 -6.27 -20.96 8.17
C ALA A 96 -5.45 -22.09 7.53
N GLN A 97 -4.96 -23.04 8.34
CA GLN A 97 -4.25 -24.23 7.84
C GLN A 97 -5.16 -25.12 6.98
N ARG A 98 -6.40 -25.35 7.43
CA ARG A 98 -7.38 -26.15 6.67
C ARG A 98 -7.77 -25.44 5.36
N ALA A 99 -7.96 -24.14 5.38
CA ALA A 99 -8.26 -23.35 4.19
C ALA A 99 -7.13 -23.48 3.14
N LYS A 100 -5.87 -23.35 3.56
CA LYS A 100 -4.71 -23.55 2.68
C LYS A 100 -4.50 -25.00 2.25
N SER A 101 -4.97 -25.98 3.03
CA SER A 101 -4.96 -27.39 2.63
C SER A 101 -5.96 -27.68 1.51
N ILE A 102 -7.09 -26.98 1.49
CA ILE A 102 -8.08 -27.05 0.40
C ILE A 102 -7.55 -26.31 -0.83
N HIS A 103 -7.04 -25.08 -0.65
CA HIS A 103 -6.51 -24.24 -1.72
C HIS A 103 -5.07 -23.78 -1.40
N PRO A 104 -4.05 -24.53 -1.86
CA PRO A 104 -2.66 -24.15 -1.69
C PRO A 104 -2.38 -22.76 -2.26
N GLY A 105 -1.73 -21.92 -1.46
CA GLY A 105 -1.40 -20.55 -1.85
C GLY A 105 -2.53 -19.53 -1.68
N LEU A 106 -3.72 -19.92 -1.21
CA LEU A 106 -4.79 -18.97 -0.85
C LEU A 106 -4.30 -17.98 0.23
N PRO A 107 -4.37 -16.65 0.01
CA PRO A 107 -4.06 -15.67 1.04
C PRO A 107 -5.12 -15.71 2.13
N VAL A 108 -4.69 -15.86 3.37
CA VAL A 108 -5.55 -15.82 4.56
C VAL A 108 -5.05 -14.69 5.44
N VAL A 109 -5.86 -13.64 5.54
CA VAL A 109 -5.56 -12.45 6.33
C VAL A 109 -6.48 -12.37 7.53
N LEU A 110 -5.88 -12.17 8.70
CA LEU A 110 -6.60 -11.94 9.93
C LEU A 110 -6.86 -10.44 10.08
N LEU A 111 -8.11 -10.07 10.32
CA LEU A 111 -8.49 -8.70 10.70
C LEU A 111 -9.09 -8.77 12.11
N THR A 112 -8.60 -7.93 13.01
CA THR A 112 -9.00 -7.96 14.43
C THR A 112 -9.11 -6.55 14.99
N TYR A 113 -9.83 -6.37 16.10
CA TYR A 113 -9.82 -5.11 16.83
C TYR A 113 -8.53 -4.94 17.63
N ASN A 114 -8.28 -3.69 18.06
CA ASN A 114 -7.16 -3.36 18.94
C ASN A 114 -7.42 -3.82 20.39
N THR A 115 -7.43 -5.13 20.62
CA THR A 115 -7.62 -5.75 21.92
C THR A 115 -6.29 -6.24 22.49
N ARG A 116 -6.29 -6.66 23.77
CA ARG A 116 -5.12 -7.31 24.39
C ARG A 116 -4.73 -8.62 23.69
N GLU A 117 -5.69 -9.30 23.07
CA GLU A 117 -5.47 -10.54 22.30
C GLU A 117 -4.60 -10.31 21.06
N LEU A 118 -4.51 -9.07 20.55
CA LEU A 118 -3.62 -8.75 19.44
C LEU A 118 -2.16 -9.16 19.72
N ALA A 119 -1.72 -9.08 20.97
CA ALA A 119 -0.36 -9.45 21.37
C ALA A 119 -0.10 -10.97 21.33
N THR A 120 -1.14 -11.81 21.37
CA THR A 120 -1.02 -13.27 21.36
C THR A 120 -1.18 -13.86 19.97
N LEU A 121 -1.81 -13.12 19.04
CA LEU A 121 -1.95 -13.51 17.65
C LEU A 121 -0.60 -13.36 16.92
N ASN A 122 -0.24 -14.32 16.06
CA ASN A 122 1.03 -14.29 15.33
C ASN A 122 0.81 -14.62 13.84
N VAL A 123 1.65 -14.08 12.98
CA VAL A 123 1.72 -14.53 11.58
C VAL A 123 2.30 -15.95 11.56
N GLY A 124 1.93 -16.75 10.56
CA GLY A 124 2.29 -18.16 10.46
C GLY A 124 1.12 -19.09 10.79
N SER A 125 1.36 -20.39 10.72
CA SER A 125 0.30 -21.42 10.87
C SER A 125 -0.91 -21.12 9.97
N GLY A 126 -0.64 -20.83 8.70
CA GLY A 126 -1.65 -20.54 7.70
C GLY A 126 -2.13 -19.08 7.63
N ILE A 127 -1.82 -18.22 8.61
CA ILE A 127 -2.15 -16.78 8.52
C ILE A 127 -0.98 -16.05 7.87
N ASP A 128 -1.24 -15.30 6.79
CA ASP A 128 -0.20 -14.59 6.04
C ASP A 128 0.04 -13.17 6.59
N ARG A 129 -1.02 -12.45 6.97
CA ARG A 129 -0.91 -11.10 7.55
C ARG A 129 -2.01 -10.86 8.60
N ILE A 130 -1.75 -9.94 9.52
CA ILE A 130 -2.69 -9.54 10.58
C ILE A 130 -2.94 -8.03 10.49
N PHE A 131 -4.18 -7.59 10.37
CA PHE A 131 -4.53 -6.17 10.35
C PHE A 131 -5.39 -5.80 11.55
N VAL A 132 -5.36 -4.52 11.89
CA VAL A 132 -6.16 -3.94 12.96
C VAL A 132 -7.26 -3.08 12.37
N TRP A 133 -8.51 -3.42 12.69
CA TRP A 133 -9.66 -2.57 12.37
C TRP A 133 -9.67 -1.36 13.29
N THR A 134 -9.64 -0.16 12.70
CA THR A 134 -9.64 1.13 13.40
C THR A 134 -10.94 1.92 13.19
N GLY A 135 -11.93 1.35 12.51
CA GLY A 135 -13.14 2.05 12.05
C GLY A 135 -13.03 2.64 10.64
N ASP A 136 -11.86 2.58 10.00
CA ASP A 136 -11.68 3.02 8.61
C ASP A 136 -11.92 1.85 7.65
N SER A 137 -13.05 1.86 6.95
CA SER A 137 -13.45 0.82 6.00
C SER A 137 -12.52 0.66 4.79
N ARG A 138 -11.74 1.70 4.47
CA ARG A 138 -10.73 1.66 3.40
C ARG A 138 -9.63 0.64 3.68
N ILE A 139 -9.54 0.12 4.91
CA ILE A 139 -8.64 -1.01 5.23
C ILE A 139 -8.93 -2.25 4.38
N LEU A 140 -10.19 -2.55 4.04
CA LEU A 140 -10.51 -3.69 3.19
C LEU A 140 -9.99 -3.50 1.77
N LEU A 141 -10.12 -2.29 1.23
CA LEU A 141 -9.50 -1.91 -0.03
C LEU A 141 -7.98 -2.03 0.06
N ALA A 142 -7.37 -1.50 1.12
CA ALA A 142 -5.92 -1.51 1.31
C ALA A 142 -5.36 -2.94 1.40
N ILE A 143 -6.00 -3.82 2.18
CA ILE A 143 -5.66 -5.26 2.27
C ILE A 143 -5.72 -5.90 0.89
N THR A 144 -6.82 -5.68 0.17
CA THR A 144 -7.02 -6.23 -1.18
C THR A 144 -5.90 -5.77 -2.12
N LYS A 145 -5.61 -4.47 -2.14
CA LYS A 145 -4.59 -3.88 -3.03
C LYS A 145 -3.17 -4.30 -2.65
N LEU A 146 -2.90 -4.52 -1.37
CA LEU A 146 -1.60 -5.02 -0.92
C LEU A 146 -1.35 -6.44 -1.43
N ILE A 147 -2.32 -7.33 -1.29
CA ILE A 147 -2.20 -8.71 -1.80
C ILE A 147 -2.07 -8.73 -3.33
N GLU A 148 -2.80 -7.87 -4.03
CA GLU A 148 -2.63 -7.70 -5.48
C GLU A 148 -1.23 -7.18 -5.83
N ASP A 149 -0.73 -6.17 -5.12
CA ASP A 149 0.57 -5.58 -5.39
C ASP A 149 1.69 -6.60 -5.16
N GLU A 150 1.68 -7.33 -4.04
CA GLU A 150 2.66 -8.36 -3.71
C GLU A 150 2.71 -9.49 -4.73
N ARG A 151 1.55 -9.94 -5.23
CA ARG A 151 1.48 -11.01 -6.23
C ARG A 151 1.91 -10.57 -7.61
N ASN A 152 1.75 -9.30 -7.94
CA ASN A 152 2.01 -8.79 -9.28
C ASN A 152 3.35 -8.06 -9.41
N VAL A 153 3.97 -7.61 -8.31
CA VAL A 153 5.12 -6.68 -8.35
C VAL A 153 6.25 -7.16 -9.26
N GLN A 154 6.62 -8.43 -9.20
CA GLN A 154 7.68 -8.98 -10.05
C GLN A 154 7.34 -8.82 -11.54
N HIS A 155 6.15 -9.30 -11.93
CA HIS A 155 5.68 -9.23 -13.32
C HIS A 155 5.52 -7.78 -13.77
N ASP A 156 4.96 -6.92 -12.92
CA ASP A 156 4.67 -5.52 -13.25
C ASP A 156 5.98 -4.70 -13.38
N VAL A 157 7.00 -4.99 -12.57
CA VAL A 157 8.34 -4.40 -12.71
C VAL A 157 9.01 -4.88 -13.99
N ASP A 158 9.11 -6.20 -14.20
CA ASP A 158 9.80 -6.78 -15.35
C ASP A 158 9.14 -6.36 -16.67
N PHE A 159 7.81 -6.41 -16.70
CA PHE A 159 7.05 -6.12 -17.91
C PHE A 159 6.81 -4.63 -18.11
N GLY A 160 6.51 -3.88 -17.05
CA GLY A 160 6.01 -2.50 -17.11
C GLY A 160 6.95 -1.42 -16.62
N ASN A 161 8.09 -1.79 -16.02
CA ASN A 161 8.93 -0.89 -15.23
C ASN A 161 8.12 -0.11 -14.18
N VAL A 162 7.15 -0.80 -13.56
CA VAL A 162 6.27 -0.19 -12.57
C VAL A 162 7.07 0.24 -11.33
N GLN A 163 6.70 1.39 -10.77
CA GLN A 163 7.37 1.99 -9.61
C GLN A 163 6.86 1.37 -8.30
N ILE A 164 7.63 1.50 -7.22
CA ILE A 164 7.35 0.89 -5.91
C ILE A 164 7.48 1.94 -4.80
N ILE A 165 6.56 1.89 -3.85
CA ILE A 165 6.68 2.52 -2.54
C ILE A 165 6.96 1.41 -1.54
N LEU A 166 8.06 1.53 -0.79
CA LEU A 166 8.38 0.58 0.27
C LEU A 166 7.92 1.14 1.62
N LEU A 167 7.06 0.41 2.33
CA LEU A 167 6.67 0.68 3.71
C LEU A 167 7.35 -0.33 4.63
N VAL A 168 8.16 0.14 5.57
CA VAL A 168 8.84 -0.67 6.60
C VAL A 168 8.24 -0.35 7.96
N GLU A 169 7.42 -1.25 8.48
CA GLU A 169 6.64 -1.04 9.71
C GLU A 169 6.28 -2.39 10.34
N ASP A 170 6.75 -2.65 11.57
CA ASP A 170 6.46 -3.90 12.30
C ASP A 170 5.14 -3.83 13.09
N SER A 171 4.67 -2.63 13.41
CA SER A 171 3.45 -2.45 14.20
C SER A 171 2.22 -2.62 13.34
N ARG A 172 1.48 -3.68 13.64
CA ARG A 172 0.16 -3.99 13.06
C ARG A 172 -0.81 -2.82 13.11
N ARG A 173 -0.75 -2.01 14.15
CA ARG A 173 -1.58 -0.81 14.30
C ARG A 173 -1.19 0.28 13.29
N PHE A 174 0.10 0.51 13.11
CA PHE A 174 0.58 1.60 12.25
C PHE A 174 0.42 1.26 10.78
N TYR A 175 0.82 0.08 10.29
CA TYR A 175 0.61 -0.23 8.87
C TYR A 175 -0.87 -0.36 8.53
N SER A 176 -1.72 -0.83 9.45
CA SER A 176 -3.17 -0.87 9.22
C SER A 176 -3.79 0.53 9.13
N ALA A 177 -3.20 1.53 9.78
CA ALA A 177 -3.61 2.92 9.66
C ALA A 177 -3.02 3.60 8.40
N TYR A 178 -1.79 3.26 8.03
CA TYR A 178 -1.07 3.93 6.95
C TYR A 178 -1.46 3.44 5.56
N LEU A 179 -1.66 2.13 5.38
CA LEU A 179 -1.97 1.58 4.06
C LEU A 179 -3.24 2.18 3.44
N PRO A 180 -4.37 2.36 4.16
CA PRO A 180 -5.53 3.09 3.64
C PRO A 180 -5.19 4.49 3.12
N LEU A 181 -4.41 5.25 3.88
CA LEU A 181 -3.96 6.59 3.49
C LEU A 181 -3.10 6.53 2.22
N LEU A 182 -2.07 5.68 2.23
CA LEU A 182 -1.11 5.58 1.13
C LEU A 182 -1.80 5.17 -0.18
N TYR A 183 -2.70 4.19 -0.13
CA TYR A 183 -3.48 3.77 -1.30
C TYR A 183 -4.42 4.85 -1.79
N THR A 184 -5.11 5.55 -0.88
CA THR A 184 -5.98 6.68 -1.24
C THR A 184 -5.18 7.76 -1.98
N GLN A 185 -4.06 8.21 -1.40
CA GLN A 185 -3.21 9.23 -2.03
C GLN A 185 -2.69 8.78 -3.39
N LEU A 186 -2.17 7.56 -3.49
CA LEU A 186 -1.64 7.02 -4.73
C LEU A 186 -2.69 6.95 -5.85
N LEU A 187 -3.90 6.48 -5.54
CA LEU A 187 -4.98 6.32 -6.51
C LEU A 187 -5.55 7.67 -6.96
N GLU A 188 -5.72 8.61 -6.03
CA GLU A 188 -6.11 9.99 -6.36
C GLU A 188 -5.09 10.65 -7.29
N GLN A 189 -3.80 10.50 -7.00
CA GLN A 189 -2.73 11.12 -7.78
C GLN A 189 -2.65 10.53 -9.19
N THR A 190 -2.75 9.21 -9.29
CA THR A 190 -2.81 8.52 -10.59
C THR A 190 -3.97 9.03 -11.43
N THR A 191 -5.13 9.30 -10.79
CA THR A 191 -6.30 9.89 -11.45
C THR A 191 -6.06 11.33 -11.92
N ARG A 192 -5.48 12.21 -11.08
CA ARG A 192 -5.30 13.64 -11.40
C ARG A 192 -4.41 13.85 -12.62
N LEU A 193 -3.34 13.07 -12.77
CA LEU A 193 -2.38 13.17 -13.87
C LEU A 193 -2.99 12.87 -15.25
N MET A 194 -4.20 12.32 -15.33
CA MET A 194 -4.82 11.91 -16.59
C MET A 194 -5.52 13.05 -17.34
N GLY A 195 -5.77 14.19 -16.69
CA GLY A 195 -6.51 15.32 -17.25
C GLY A 195 -7.98 14.98 -17.59
N GLU A 196 -8.81 16.00 -17.84
CA GLU A 196 -10.25 15.84 -18.09
C GLU A 196 -10.62 15.15 -19.43
N GLY A 197 -9.63 14.77 -20.25
CA GLY A 197 -9.85 14.26 -21.61
C GLY A 197 -9.56 12.77 -21.84
N ALA A 198 -9.03 12.04 -20.85
CA ALA A 198 -8.72 10.62 -21.00
C ALA A 198 -10.01 9.77 -21.01
N ASN A 199 -10.14 8.85 -21.97
CA ASN A 199 -11.29 7.94 -21.98
C ASN A 199 -11.18 6.90 -20.84
N LEU A 200 -12.31 6.26 -20.49
CA LEU A 200 -12.37 5.30 -19.39
C LEU A 200 -11.35 4.16 -19.53
N HIS A 201 -11.10 3.70 -20.76
CA HIS A 201 -10.18 2.59 -21.02
C HIS A 201 -8.73 2.99 -20.70
N GLU A 202 -8.26 4.12 -21.22
CA GLU A 202 -6.92 4.67 -20.93
C GLU A 202 -6.71 4.87 -19.44
N ARG A 203 -7.74 5.37 -18.75
CA ARG A 203 -7.73 5.56 -17.30
C ARG A 203 -7.54 4.27 -16.54
N LEU A 204 -8.29 3.23 -16.92
CA LEU A 204 -8.13 1.90 -16.33
C LEU A 204 -6.74 1.31 -16.59
N MET A 205 -6.14 1.56 -17.75
CA MET A 205 -4.79 1.09 -18.05
C MET A 205 -3.72 1.79 -17.22
N ARG A 206 -3.80 3.11 -17.07
CA ARG A 206 -2.88 3.86 -16.22
C ARG A 206 -3.02 3.49 -14.73
N LEU A 207 -4.22 3.19 -14.25
CA LEU A 207 -4.43 2.66 -12.89
C LEU A 207 -3.76 1.30 -12.66
N ARG A 208 -3.53 0.49 -13.71
CA ARG A 208 -2.73 -0.76 -13.60
C ARG A 208 -1.24 -0.47 -13.47
N ALA A 209 -0.78 0.59 -14.15
CA ALA A 209 0.60 1.06 -14.14
C ALA A 209 0.96 1.93 -12.91
N ARG A 210 -0.01 2.16 -11.99
CA ARG A 210 0.25 2.86 -10.71
C ARG A 210 1.43 2.22 -9.97
N ALA A 211 2.10 3.00 -9.13
CA ALA A 211 3.11 2.44 -8.24
C ALA A 211 2.51 1.34 -7.35
N LYS A 212 3.29 0.32 -7.02
CA LYS A 212 2.90 -0.75 -6.10
C LYS A 212 3.39 -0.42 -4.70
N ILE A 213 2.67 -0.82 -3.68
CA ILE A 213 3.14 -0.71 -2.30
C ILE A 213 3.61 -2.08 -1.84
N LEU A 214 4.82 -2.16 -1.29
CA LEU A 214 5.33 -3.35 -0.60
C LEU A 214 5.46 -3.04 0.89
N LEU A 215 5.03 -3.98 1.72
CA LEU A 215 5.16 -3.89 3.17
C LEU A 215 6.23 -4.87 3.66
N ALA A 216 7.27 -4.33 4.28
CA ALA A 216 8.24 -5.08 5.06
C ALA A 216 8.02 -4.86 6.56
N THR A 217 8.20 -5.92 7.35
CA THR A 217 8.00 -5.90 8.81
C THR A 217 9.29 -6.05 9.60
N ASP A 218 10.41 -6.31 8.92
CA ASP A 218 11.75 -6.35 9.48
C ASP A 218 12.79 -5.84 8.47
N TYR A 219 14.03 -5.70 8.94
CA TYR A 219 15.15 -5.20 8.15
C TYR A 219 15.47 -6.12 6.97
N GLU A 220 15.42 -7.43 7.19
CA GLU A 220 15.81 -8.43 6.19
C GLU A 220 14.81 -8.45 5.01
N GLU A 221 13.52 -8.37 5.29
CA GLU A 221 12.45 -8.25 4.30
C GLU A 221 12.57 -6.93 3.52
N ALA A 222 12.87 -5.82 4.22
CA ALA A 222 13.10 -4.53 3.58
C ALA A 222 14.31 -4.58 2.62
N MET A 223 15.41 -5.18 3.06
CA MET A 223 16.61 -5.35 2.24
C MET A 223 16.37 -6.25 1.03
N LEU A 224 15.62 -7.34 1.17
CA LEU A 224 15.25 -8.20 0.05
C LEU A 224 14.51 -7.42 -1.04
N HIS A 225 13.59 -6.54 -0.65
CA HIS A 225 12.87 -5.68 -1.60
C HIS A 225 13.78 -4.63 -2.22
N ILE A 226 14.67 -4.01 -1.43
CA ILE A 226 15.62 -3.00 -1.93
C ILE A 226 16.57 -3.64 -2.95
N GLU A 227 17.22 -4.75 -2.63
CA GLU A 227 18.15 -5.41 -3.54
C GLU A 227 17.49 -5.77 -4.86
N ARG A 228 16.27 -6.33 -4.79
CA ARG A 228 15.53 -6.79 -5.97
C ARG A 228 14.99 -5.64 -6.81
N TYR A 229 14.55 -4.55 -6.19
CA TYR A 229 13.77 -3.50 -6.86
C TYR A 229 14.34 -2.09 -6.72
N HIS A 230 15.61 -1.93 -6.36
CA HIS A 230 16.24 -0.62 -6.09
C HIS A 230 15.97 0.44 -7.17
N ASN A 231 16.01 0.08 -8.45
CA ASN A 231 15.76 0.99 -9.57
C ASN A 231 14.28 1.42 -9.74
N ASN A 232 13.36 0.74 -9.05
CA ASN A 232 11.93 0.96 -9.14
C ASN A 232 11.35 1.61 -7.90
N ILE A 233 12.09 1.67 -6.78
CA ILE A 233 11.62 2.32 -5.56
C ILE A 233 11.66 3.84 -5.77
N ILE A 234 10.51 4.50 -5.58
CA ILE A 234 10.36 5.96 -5.70
C ILE A 234 10.24 6.67 -4.35
N GLY A 235 10.15 5.89 -3.27
CA GLY A 235 10.32 6.40 -1.91
C GLY A 235 10.05 5.34 -0.87
N VAL A 236 10.53 5.61 0.34
CA VAL A 236 10.53 4.69 1.46
C VAL A 236 9.89 5.35 2.67
N PHE A 237 8.95 4.66 3.30
CA PHE A 237 8.40 4.99 4.60
C PHE A 237 9.00 4.00 5.58
N THR A 238 9.69 4.46 6.62
CA THR A 238 10.33 3.57 7.60
C THR A 238 10.00 3.99 9.01
N ASP A 239 9.63 3.04 9.87
CA ASP A 239 9.73 3.24 11.31
C ASP A 239 11.20 3.40 11.72
N GLY A 240 11.47 4.13 12.78
CA GLY A 240 12.79 4.21 13.40
C GLY A 240 13.16 2.90 14.10
N ARG A 241 12.15 2.16 14.57
CA ARG A 241 12.35 0.95 15.39
C ARG A 241 11.58 -0.25 14.86
N PHE A 242 12.28 -1.27 14.36
CA PHE A 242 11.70 -2.54 13.92
C PHE A 242 12.74 -3.67 14.05
N PRO A 243 12.35 -4.96 13.98
CA PRO A 243 13.29 -6.08 14.10
C PRO A 243 14.42 -5.98 13.06
N HIS A 244 15.66 -6.15 13.52
CA HIS A 244 16.85 -6.13 12.69
C HIS A 244 17.80 -7.21 13.21
N LYS A 245 17.97 -8.29 12.44
CA LYS A 245 18.78 -9.42 12.85
C LYS A 245 20.26 -9.09 12.68
N GLY A 246 20.96 -8.98 13.80
CA GLY A 246 22.39 -8.67 13.82
C GLY A 246 22.72 -7.18 13.97
N GLY A 247 21.71 -6.31 14.03
CA GLY A 247 21.86 -4.91 14.40
C GLY A 247 20.98 -4.51 15.58
N ASN A 248 20.85 -3.20 15.80
CA ASN A 248 20.03 -2.66 16.89
C ASN A 248 18.62 -2.34 16.40
N LYS A 249 17.61 -2.95 17.02
CA LYS A 249 16.19 -2.69 16.74
C LYS A 249 15.83 -1.21 16.91
N ASP A 250 16.40 -0.52 17.90
CA ASP A 250 16.02 0.87 18.21
C ASP A 250 16.58 1.90 17.20
N THR A 251 17.52 1.49 16.35
CA THR A 251 18.11 2.32 15.29
C THR A 251 17.98 1.71 13.90
N ALA A 252 17.17 0.66 13.74
CA ALA A 252 17.05 -0.09 12.49
C ALA A 252 16.65 0.80 11.31
N GLY A 253 15.76 1.78 11.55
CA GLY A 253 15.39 2.74 10.50
C GLY A 253 16.53 3.64 10.07
N LEU A 254 17.44 4.00 10.99
CA LEU A 254 18.62 4.82 10.66
C LEU A 254 19.61 4.01 9.83
N ASP A 255 19.80 2.74 10.19
CA ASP A 255 20.67 1.83 9.46
C ASP A 255 20.15 1.59 8.03
N LEU A 256 18.84 1.41 7.88
CA LEU A 256 18.19 1.31 6.57
C LEU A 256 18.35 2.60 5.76
N THR A 257 18.14 3.76 6.39
CA THR A 257 18.27 5.07 5.75
C THR A 257 19.71 5.29 5.25
N ARG A 258 20.71 4.95 6.07
CA ARG A 258 22.13 5.06 5.69
C ARG A 258 22.45 4.19 4.48
N HIS A 259 22.01 2.93 4.50
CA HIS A 259 22.20 2.01 3.38
C HIS A 259 21.56 2.54 2.08
N LEU A 260 20.33 3.03 2.16
CA LEU A 260 19.65 3.62 1.01
C LEU A 260 20.40 4.84 0.46
N ARG A 261 21.00 5.66 1.33
CA ARG A 261 21.77 6.86 0.92
C ARG A 261 23.08 6.54 0.23
N GLU A 262 23.72 5.41 0.56
CA GLU A 262 24.95 4.96 -0.12
C GLU A 262 24.71 4.69 -1.61
N SER A 263 23.53 4.16 -1.95
CA SER A 263 23.18 3.79 -3.34
C SER A 263 22.28 4.81 -4.03
N HIS A 264 21.45 5.55 -3.28
CA HIS A 264 20.44 6.48 -3.80
C HIS A 264 20.40 7.77 -2.95
N SER A 265 21.32 8.69 -3.25
CA SER A 265 21.49 9.94 -2.48
C SER A 265 20.22 10.78 -2.35
N ASN A 266 19.35 10.74 -3.35
CA ASN A 266 18.16 11.59 -3.44
C ASN A 266 16.84 10.84 -3.17
N MET A 267 16.88 9.57 -2.74
CA MET A 267 15.67 8.79 -2.50
C MET A 267 14.77 9.50 -1.47
N PRO A 268 13.49 9.77 -1.76
CA PRO A 268 12.56 10.27 -0.75
C PRO A 268 12.42 9.26 0.39
N ILE A 269 12.77 9.66 1.61
CA ILE A 269 12.62 8.82 2.81
C ILE A 269 11.78 9.57 3.84
N CYS A 270 10.63 9.01 4.21
CA CYS A 270 9.80 9.45 5.31
C CYS A 270 10.11 8.58 6.52
N PHE A 271 10.89 9.15 7.45
CA PHE A 271 11.30 8.51 8.67
C PHE A 271 10.28 8.80 9.77
N GLN A 272 9.72 7.76 10.37
CA GLN A 272 8.66 7.90 11.37
C GLN A 272 9.11 7.32 12.70
N SER A 273 8.94 8.04 13.80
CA SER A 273 9.31 7.52 15.12
C SER A 273 8.47 8.14 16.23
N LYS A 274 8.38 7.45 17.37
CA LYS A 274 7.92 8.03 18.64
C LYS A 274 9.06 8.66 19.44
N ASN A 275 10.31 8.39 19.06
CA ASN A 275 11.49 8.90 19.73
C ASN A 275 12.03 10.11 18.96
N PHE A 276 11.91 11.30 19.54
CA PHE A 276 12.46 12.55 18.99
C PHE A 276 13.99 12.55 18.92
N ASP A 277 14.69 11.74 19.73
CA ASP A 277 16.16 11.67 19.72
C ASP A 277 16.72 11.17 18.37
N LEU A 278 15.89 10.50 17.57
CA LEU A 278 16.26 10.04 16.22
C LEU A 278 16.11 11.12 15.15
N MET A 279 15.46 12.25 15.47
CA MET A 279 15.12 13.30 14.49
C MET A 279 16.36 13.90 13.86
N GLU A 280 17.30 14.40 14.67
CA GLU A 280 18.53 15.04 14.18
C GLU A 280 19.34 14.08 13.29
N GLN A 281 19.44 12.81 13.69
CA GLN A 281 20.17 11.79 12.93
C GLN A 281 19.47 11.46 11.60
N ALA A 282 18.15 11.34 11.60
CA ALA A 282 17.37 11.07 10.38
C ALA A 282 17.46 12.25 9.40
N GLU A 283 17.35 13.49 9.89
CA GLU A 283 17.44 14.70 9.08
C GLU A 283 18.86 14.94 8.54
N ALA A 284 19.90 14.61 9.32
CA ALA A 284 21.29 14.64 8.86
C ALA A 284 21.54 13.65 7.70
N LEU A 285 20.80 12.53 7.66
CA LEU A 285 20.78 11.61 6.53
C LEU A 285 19.86 12.06 5.39
N GLY A 286 19.26 13.26 5.47
CA GLY A 286 18.37 13.79 4.44
C GLY A 286 17.01 13.09 4.37
N ALA A 287 16.57 12.42 5.44
CA ALA A 287 15.20 11.92 5.56
C ALA A 287 14.27 12.99 6.13
N THR A 288 12.98 12.96 5.77
CA THR A 288 11.96 13.80 6.41
C THR A 288 11.45 13.07 7.65
N PHE A 289 11.68 13.63 8.83
CA PHE A 289 11.20 13.07 10.09
C PHE A 289 9.74 13.44 10.35
N ILE A 290 8.93 12.46 10.76
CA ILE A 290 7.56 12.68 11.23
C ILE A 290 7.35 11.95 12.55
N HIS A 291 6.86 12.67 13.56
CA HIS A 291 6.53 12.06 14.85
C HIS A 291 5.22 11.26 14.76
N LYS A 292 5.23 10.01 15.22
CA LYS A 292 4.07 9.08 15.12
C LYS A 292 2.84 9.49 15.94
N GLU A 293 3.00 10.41 16.89
CA GLU A 293 1.89 10.93 17.71
C GLU A 293 1.54 12.38 17.37
N ASP A 294 2.03 12.89 16.23
CA ASP A 294 1.59 14.18 15.71
C ASP A 294 0.10 14.12 15.34
N THR A 295 -0.68 15.11 15.80
CA THR A 295 -2.11 15.22 15.48
C THR A 295 -2.36 15.44 13.98
N GLN A 296 -1.35 15.90 13.24
CA GLN A 296 -1.35 16.09 11.79
C GLN A 296 -0.58 14.98 11.04
N LEU A 297 -0.28 13.84 11.66
CA LEU A 297 0.48 12.73 11.07
C LEU A 297 0.03 12.40 9.63
N TYR A 298 -1.27 12.18 9.44
CA TYR A 298 -1.81 11.84 8.12
C TYR A 298 -1.60 12.95 7.07
N ASN A 299 -1.77 14.22 7.46
CA ASN A 299 -1.53 15.36 6.58
C ASN A 299 -0.05 15.47 6.22
N ARG A 300 0.86 15.29 7.19
CA ARG A 300 2.30 15.32 6.93
C ARG A 300 2.76 14.20 6.01
N ILE A 301 2.21 12.99 6.15
CA ILE A 301 2.47 11.87 5.22
C ILE A 301 1.99 12.23 3.82
N ALA A 302 0.77 12.76 3.69
CA ALA A 302 0.23 13.20 2.40
C ALA A 302 1.07 14.31 1.76
N ASP A 303 1.53 15.27 2.55
CA ASP A 303 2.40 16.36 2.08
C ASP A 303 3.78 15.86 1.68
N PHE A 304 4.36 14.91 2.43
CA PHE A 304 5.59 14.24 2.03
C PHE A 304 5.44 13.55 0.66
N MET A 305 4.37 12.77 0.47
CA MET A 305 4.10 12.13 -0.83
C MET A 305 4.03 13.18 -1.94
N ARG A 306 3.27 14.25 -1.72
CA ARG A 306 3.04 15.32 -2.69
C ARG A 306 4.31 16.09 -3.06
N GLU A 307 5.13 16.42 -2.06
CA GLU A 307 6.26 17.34 -2.22
C GLU A 307 7.58 16.65 -2.56
N LYS A 308 7.75 15.38 -2.15
CA LYS A 308 9.03 14.67 -2.24
C LYS A 308 9.02 13.48 -3.20
N MET A 309 7.88 12.83 -3.40
CA MET A 309 7.79 11.62 -4.24
C MET A 309 7.19 11.89 -5.63
N SER A 310 7.26 13.14 -6.11
CA SER A 310 6.69 13.55 -7.40
C SER A 310 5.17 13.29 -7.55
N PHE A 311 4.45 13.13 -6.43
CA PHE A 311 2.97 13.07 -6.41
C PHE A 311 2.33 14.45 -6.27
N GLY A 312 2.96 15.49 -6.80
CA GLY A 312 2.48 16.85 -6.75
C GLY A 312 2.77 17.56 -8.06
N ASP A 313 2.44 18.83 -8.12
CA ASP A 313 2.74 19.65 -9.27
C ASP A 313 4.25 19.69 -9.54
N PHE A 314 4.63 19.73 -10.81
CA PHE A 314 6.00 20.00 -11.23
C PHE A 314 6.31 21.46 -10.90
N VAL A 315 7.21 21.68 -9.94
CA VAL A 315 7.64 23.02 -9.54
C VAL A 315 9.04 23.27 -10.07
N PHE A 316 9.16 24.21 -11.00
CA PHE A 316 10.43 24.68 -11.51
C PHE A 316 11.05 25.62 -10.47
N ARG A 317 12.28 25.34 -10.06
CA ARG A 317 13.02 26.15 -9.10
C ARG A 317 14.37 26.56 -9.67
N THR A 318 14.81 27.76 -9.31
CA THR A 318 16.20 28.19 -9.52
C THR A 318 17.14 27.41 -8.58
N PRO A 319 18.46 27.41 -8.81
CA PRO A 319 19.43 26.76 -7.92
C PRO A 319 19.37 27.22 -6.46
N ASP A 320 18.97 28.47 -6.21
CA ASP A 320 18.73 29.05 -4.88
C ASP A 320 17.34 28.71 -4.29
N GLY A 321 16.52 27.94 -5.01
CA GLY A 321 15.26 27.38 -4.53
C GLY A 321 14.02 28.24 -4.78
N ALA A 322 14.14 29.39 -5.45
CA ALA A 322 13.00 30.25 -5.77
C ALA A 322 12.10 29.58 -6.82
N LYS A 323 10.77 29.63 -6.61
CA LYS A 323 9.79 29.01 -7.51
C LYS A 323 9.59 29.88 -8.75
N ILE A 324 9.86 29.33 -9.93
CA ILE A 324 9.75 30.02 -11.23
C ILE A 324 8.39 29.74 -11.88
N ALA A 325 7.98 28.47 -11.88
CA ALA A 325 6.75 28.01 -12.51
C ALA A 325 6.20 26.77 -11.80
N ARG A 326 4.91 26.52 -11.97
CA ARG A 326 4.21 25.35 -11.43
C ARG A 326 3.33 24.75 -12.53
N ALA A 327 3.37 23.44 -12.68
CA ALA A 327 2.54 22.70 -13.62
C ALA A 327 1.85 21.53 -12.91
N SER A 328 0.52 21.51 -12.98
CA SER A 328 -0.34 20.53 -12.32
C SER A 328 -0.64 19.30 -13.18
N ASP A 329 -0.43 19.39 -14.50
CA ASP A 329 -0.59 18.27 -15.44
C ASP A 329 0.52 18.24 -16.52
N LEU A 330 0.55 17.20 -17.35
CA LEU A 330 1.56 17.05 -18.42
C LEU A 330 1.47 18.14 -19.51
N ARG A 331 0.29 18.73 -19.73
CA ARG A 331 0.10 19.81 -20.71
C ARG A 331 0.74 21.09 -20.19
N GLU A 332 0.48 21.43 -18.93
CA GLU A 332 1.10 22.56 -18.24
C GLU A 332 2.62 22.36 -18.12
N LEU A 333 3.09 21.13 -17.84
CA LEU A 333 4.51 20.83 -17.77
C LEU A 333 5.20 21.12 -19.12
N ARG A 334 4.61 20.63 -20.22
CA ARG A 334 5.13 20.89 -21.57
C ARG A 334 5.12 22.37 -21.93
N ALA A 335 4.15 23.14 -21.43
CA ALA A 335 4.11 24.58 -21.63
C ALA A 335 5.20 25.29 -20.82
N ALA A 336 5.37 24.92 -19.55
CA ALA A 336 6.39 25.47 -18.66
C ALA A 336 7.81 25.16 -19.15
N LEU A 337 8.08 23.95 -19.65
CA LEU A 337 9.39 23.58 -20.24
C LEU A 337 9.80 24.45 -21.43
N LYS A 338 8.85 25.07 -22.14
CA LYS A 338 9.16 26.00 -23.24
C LYS A 338 9.47 27.42 -22.77
N GLN A 339 9.08 27.76 -21.53
CA GLN A 339 9.22 29.10 -20.96
C GLN A 339 10.39 29.19 -19.98
N VAL A 340 10.70 28.09 -19.30
CA VAL A 340 11.81 28.02 -18.35
C VAL A 340 13.10 27.71 -19.13
N ASP A 341 14.09 28.59 -19.01
CA ASP A 341 15.40 28.38 -19.61
C ASP A 341 16.14 27.26 -18.86
N ILE A 342 16.37 26.14 -19.55
CA ILE A 342 16.97 24.92 -18.98
C ILE A 342 18.50 24.93 -19.17
N SER A 343 19.07 26.02 -19.68
CA SER A 343 20.50 26.12 -20.01
C SER A 343 21.40 26.57 -18.85
N SER A 344 20.89 26.58 -17.61
CA SER A 344 21.60 27.04 -16.40
C SER A 344 22.22 25.91 -15.60
#